data_AF-A0AAE0WMH1-F1
#
_entry.id   AF-A0AAE0WMH1-F1
#
_cell.length_a   1.000
_cell.length_b   1.000
_cell.length_c   1.000
_cell.angle_alpha   90.00
_cell.angle_beta   90.00
_cell.angle_gamma   90.00
#
_symmetry.space_group_name_H-M   'P 1'
#
loop_
_entity.id
_entity.type
_entity.pdbx_description
1 polymer ?
#
loop_
_entity_poly.entity_id
_entity_poly.type
_entity_poly.pdbx_seq_one_letter_code
_entity_poly.pdbx_strand_id
1 'polypeptide(L)'
;MDSGDEEKALQLNCGLHRQAPSTAPDTIVLGLWPYATDEQTRYYVQGYEALYPDAQLLLLQYSTSYDKQLGDALDALTASQEKRALDAPPNVLLHLFSGCGAAQGCRLLRTYKIRTGQRLPVKAVVMDSLPALRVPTIHSIMASPYLVLSFLYTLLTMMFVRMIATLNYFHFEQRRRQNRHDLNNPFLIPPDARKCYIFEERDLMFSWHDSTQDQADEECIRDDISVKRTSIDEKGRLTGDQTRYWTGIDNVWNGST
;
A
#
# COMPACT_ATOMS: atom_id res chain seq x y z
N MET A 1 26.12 36.97 48.53
CA MET A 1 25.11 38.04 48.39
C MET A 1 25.75 39.11 47.54
N ASP A 2 25.38 39.32 46.29
CA ASP A 2 24.33 38.70 45.50
C ASP A 2 24.72 38.88 44.02
N SER A 3 24.66 37.77 43.28
CA SER A 3 24.95 37.67 41.85
C SER A 3 23.67 38.02 41.13
N GLY A 4 23.49 39.30 40.81
CA GLY A 4 22.19 39.85 40.41
C GLY A 4 22.13 40.57 39.07
N ASP A 5 23.07 40.38 38.13
CA ASP A 5 23.06 41.16 36.87
C ASP A 5 23.53 40.39 35.61
N GLU A 6 23.35 39.06 35.56
CA GLU A 6 23.61 38.26 34.33
C GLU A 6 22.38 37.47 33.80
N GLU A 7 21.19 37.67 34.38
CA GLU A 7 19.98 36.91 34.01
C GLU A 7 18.95 37.77 33.23
N LYS A 8 19.41 38.58 32.28
CA LYS A 8 18.50 39.33 31.39
C LYS A 8 18.90 39.37 29.92
N ALA A 9 19.80 38.49 29.48
CA ALA A 9 20.30 38.43 28.10
C ALA A 9 20.02 37.10 27.36
N LEU A 10 19.00 36.32 27.75
CA LEU A 10 18.63 35.07 27.07
C LEU A 10 17.12 34.90 26.83
N GLN A 11 16.37 36.00 26.65
CA GLN A 11 14.98 35.95 26.12
C GLN A 11 14.87 36.41 24.67
N LEU A 12 15.82 35.98 23.83
CA LEU A 12 15.62 35.98 22.38
C LEU A 12 16.12 34.64 21.84
N ASN A 13 15.26 33.63 21.87
CA ASN A 13 15.41 32.54 20.92
C ASN A 13 14.05 31.98 20.53
N CYS A 14 13.70 32.33 19.29
CA CYS A 14 12.84 31.63 18.36
C CYS A 14 12.02 30.47 18.93
N GLY A 15 10.70 30.64 18.89
CA GLY A 15 9.79 29.52 18.75
C GLY A 15 10.07 28.78 17.44
N LEU A 16 11.11 27.95 17.42
CA LEU A 16 11.17 26.79 16.56
C LEU A 16 10.07 25.87 17.08
N HIS A 17 8.91 25.93 16.43
CA HIS A 17 7.95 24.84 16.44
C HIS A 17 8.70 23.63 15.87
N ARG A 18 9.35 22.87 16.76
CA ARG A 18 9.82 21.53 16.46
C ARG A 18 8.55 20.73 16.17
N GLN A 19 8.13 20.69 14.90
CA GLN A 19 7.06 19.82 14.46
C GLN A 19 7.48 18.41 14.90
N ALA A 20 6.68 17.80 15.76
CA ALA A 20 6.77 16.37 15.98
C ALA A 20 6.71 15.69 14.60
N PRO A 21 7.46 14.60 14.36
CA PRO A 21 7.37 13.88 13.09
C PRO A 21 5.89 13.60 12.82
N SER A 22 5.40 14.01 11.63
CA SER A 22 3.99 13.85 11.30
C SER A 22 3.60 12.39 11.52
N THR A 23 2.62 12.18 12.39
CA THR A 23 2.12 10.84 12.70
C THR A 23 1.41 10.24 11.48
N ALA A 24 1.07 11.05 10.47
CA ALA A 24 0.40 10.63 9.24
C ALA A 24 1.34 10.62 8.01
N PRO A 25 1.07 9.76 7.02
CA PRO A 25 1.71 9.80 5.70
C PRO A 25 1.32 11.05 4.93
N ASP A 26 2.23 11.54 4.09
CA ASP A 26 1.96 12.71 3.24
C ASP A 26 1.34 12.29 1.94
N THR A 27 1.76 11.13 1.45
CA THR A 27 1.27 10.56 0.21
C THR A 27 1.06 9.07 0.37
N ILE A 28 -0.11 8.63 -0.04
CA ILE A 28 -0.53 7.23 -0.04
C ILE A 28 -0.71 6.81 -1.49
N VAL A 29 0.05 5.81 -1.92
CA VAL A 29 -0.02 5.28 -3.28
C VAL A 29 -0.73 3.94 -3.26
N LEU A 30 -1.89 3.86 -3.91
CA LEU A 30 -2.68 2.63 -4.05
C LEU A 30 -2.42 1.99 -5.42
N GLY A 31 -1.68 0.89 -5.43
CA GLY A 31 -1.47 0.04 -6.59
C GLY A 31 -2.60 -0.97 -6.76
N LEU A 32 -3.63 -0.60 -7.53
CA LEU A 32 -4.86 -1.39 -7.67
C LEU A 32 -4.68 -2.59 -8.61
N TRP A 33 -5.55 -3.60 -8.48
CA TRP A 33 -5.52 -4.81 -9.29
C TRP A 33 -6.35 -4.66 -10.58
N PRO A 34 -6.10 -5.51 -11.61
CA PRO A 34 -6.93 -5.52 -12.81
C PRO A 34 -8.38 -5.82 -12.47
N TYR A 35 -9.31 -5.00 -12.95
CA TYR A 35 -10.76 -5.12 -12.71
C TYR A 35 -11.24 -4.76 -11.29
N ALA A 36 -10.49 -3.98 -10.53
CA ALA A 36 -11.03 -3.34 -9.33
C ALA A 36 -12.28 -2.53 -9.69
N THR A 37 -13.41 -2.82 -9.02
CA THR A 37 -14.65 -2.07 -9.22
C THR A 37 -14.56 -0.69 -8.57
N ASP A 38 -15.38 0.25 -9.03
CA ASP A 38 -15.48 1.58 -8.40
C ASP A 38 -15.86 1.48 -6.92
N GLU A 39 -16.73 0.55 -6.56
CA GLU A 39 -17.15 0.31 -5.17
C GLU A 39 -15.97 -0.16 -4.31
N GLN A 40 -15.21 -1.15 -4.78
CA GLN A 40 -14.02 -1.63 -4.10
C GLN A 40 -12.95 -0.53 -3.98
N THR A 41 -12.76 0.25 -5.04
CA THR A 41 -11.81 1.37 -5.03
C THR A 41 -12.23 2.44 -4.01
N ARG A 42 -13.52 2.81 -3.98
CA ARG A 42 -14.06 3.76 -3.01
C ARG A 42 -13.90 3.28 -1.57
N TYR A 43 -14.09 1.99 -1.30
CA TYR A 43 -13.87 1.43 0.03
C TYR A 43 -12.46 1.73 0.57
N TYR A 44 -11.42 1.50 -0.24
CA TYR A 44 -10.06 1.77 0.19
C TYR A 44 -9.72 3.25 0.26
N VAL A 45 -10.24 4.06 -0.67
CA VAL A 45 -10.10 5.52 -0.65
C VAL A 45 -10.71 6.09 0.62
N GLN A 46 -11.96 5.74 0.94
CA GLN A 46 -12.65 6.24 2.12
C GLN A 46 -11.98 5.79 3.42
N GLY A 47 -11.47 4.55 3.47
CA GLY A 47 -10.74 4.09 4.66
C GLY A 47 -9.46 4.89 4.89
N TYR A 48 -8.72 5.23 3.85
CA TYR A 48 -7.54 6.08 3.97
C TYR A 48 -7.87 7.56 4.23
N GLU A 49 -8.92 8.10 3.62
CA GLU A 49 -9.42 9.45 3.94
C GLU A 49 -9.87 9.55 5.41
N ALA A 50 -10.42 8.47 5.98
CA ALA A 50 -10.80 8.41 7.39
C ALA A 50 -9.58 8.28 8.33
N LEU A 51 -8.56 7.50 7.95
CA LEU A 51 -7.33 7.34 8.74
C LEU A 51 -6.42 8.57 8.68
N TYR A 52 -6.25 9.14 7.49
CA TYR A 52 -5.28 10.19 7.20
C TYR A 52 -5.91 11.26 6.28
N PRO A 53 -6.75 12.16 6.84
CA PRO A 53 -7.52 13.13 6.04
C PRO A 53 -6.66 14.14 5.29
N ASP A 54 -5.45 14.43 5.78
CA ASP A 54 -4.52 15.38 5.17
C ASP A 54 -3.56 14.73 4.15
N ALA A 55 -3.60 13.40 4.01
CA ALA A 55 -2.72 12.68 3.10
C ALA A 55 -3.19 12.84 1.65
N GLN A 56 -2.25 13.00 0.72
CA GLN A 56 -2.54 12.95 -0.71
C GLN A 56 -2.68 11.49 -1.17
N LEU A 57 -3.84 11.11 -1.72
CA LEU A 57 -4.04 9.78 -2.29
C LEU A 57 -3.69 9.78 -3.79
N LEU A 58 -2.85 8.84 -4.21
CA LEU A 58 -2.49 8.58 -5.61
C LEU A 58 -2.94 7.17 -5.99
N LEU A 59 -3.77 7.07 -7.03
CA LEU A 59 -4.29 5.80 -7.51
C LEU A 59 -3.56 5.36 -8.77
N LEU A 60 -2.96 4.16 -8.75
CA LEU A 60 -2.43 3.50 -9.93
C LEU A 60 -3.44 2.43 -10.35
N GLN A 61 -4.26 2.75 -11.36
CA GLN A 61 -5.28 1.86 -11.90
C GLN A 61 -4.80 1.16 -13.16
N TYR A 62 -5.24 -0.09 -13.32
CA TYR A 62 -5.05 -0.80 -14.57
C TYR A 62 -5.97 -0.22 -15.65
N SER A 63 -5.43 0.65 -16.50
CA SER A 63 -6.15 1.26 -17.61
C SER A 63 -5.26 1.41 -18.84
N THR A 64 -5.86 1.71 -19.99
CA THR A 64 -5.13 2.08 -21.21
C THR A 64 -4.33 3.37 -21.05
N SER A 65 -4.66 4.19 -20.05
CA SER A 65 -3.96 5.44 -19.72
C SER A 65 -2.96 5.28 -18.58
N TYR A 66 -2.53 4.03 -18.29
CA TYR A 66 -1.62 3.72 -17.19
C TYR A 66 -0.33 4.56 -17.22
N ASP A 67 0.33 4.70 -18.36
CA ASP A 67 1.61 5.45 -18.42
C ASP A 67 1.41 6.94 -18.11
N LYS A 68 0.24 7.50 -18.45
CA LYS A 68 -0.15 8.86 -18.05
C LYS A 68 -0.36 8.93 -16.53
N GLN A 69 -1.14 8.00 -15.95
CA GLN A 69 -1.35 7.95 -14.50
C GLN A 69 -0.04 7.81 -13.72
N LEU A 70 0.89 7.00 -14.24
CA LEU A 70 2.23 6.87 -13.67
C LEU A 70 3.02 8.19 -13.75
N GLY A 71 2.96 8.88 -14.88
CA GLY A 71 3.55 10.21 -15.07
C GLY A 71 2.99 11.23 -14.07
N ASP A 72 1.66 11.32 -13.97
CA ASP A 72 0.96 12.23 -13.06
C ASP A 72 1.32 11.93 -11.59
N ALA A 73 1.41 10.65 -11.21
CA ALA A 73 1.84 10.24 -9.87
C ALA A 73 3.31 10.63 -9.58
N LEU A 74 4.20 10.50 -10.57
CA LEU A 74 5.60 10.92 -10.44
C LEU A 74 5.72 12.44 -10.30
N ASP A 75 4.92 13.20 -11.05
CA ASP A 75 4.89 14.66 -10.96
C ASP A 75 4.42 15.10 -9.57
N ALA A 76 3.34 14.49 -9.07
CA ALA A 76 2.84 14.75 -7.72
C ALA A 76 3.89 14.44 -6.63
N LEU A 77 4.55 13.28 -6.71
CA LEU A 77 5.58 12.88 -5.76
C LEU A 77 6.79 13.81 -5.80
N THR A 78 7.26 14.18 -7.00
CA THR A 78 8.39 15.10 -7.16
C THR A 78 8.05 16.48 -6.61
N ALA A 79 6.87 17.01 -6.92
CA ALA A 79 6.40 18.30 -6.40
C ALA A 79 6.25 18.29 -4.88
N SER A 80 5.79 17.17 -4.30
CA SER A 80 5.68 17.02 -2.84
C SER A 80 7.05 17.02 -2.17
N GLN A 81 8.05 16.38 -2.79
CA GLN A 81 9.41 16.34 -2.28
C GLN A 81 10.09 17.72 -2.37
N GLU A 82 9.93 18.43 -3.48
CA GLU A 82 10.51 19.77 -3.66
C GLU A 82 9.99 20.77 -2.61
N LYS A 83 8.68 20.73 -2.31
CA LYS A 83 8.07 21.59 -1.29
C LYS A 83 8.60 21.36 0.13
N ARG A 84 9.20 20.19 0.40
CA ARG A 84 9.58 19.76 1.75
C ARG A 84 11.08 19.78 2.05
N ALA A 85 11.90 20.12 1.06
CA ALA A 85 13.36 19.99 1.11
C ALA A 85 14.09 20.80 2.19
N LEU A 86 13.38 21.42 3.16
CA LEU A 86 14.01 22.17 4.27
C LEU A 86 13.95 21.48 5.65
N ASP A 87 12.94 20.65 6.00
CA ASP A 87 12.79 20.23 7.41
C ASP A 87 12.48 18.74 7.68
N ALA A 88 12.08 17.92 6.70
CA ALA A 88 11.95 16.46 6.87
C ALA A 88 11.81 15.71 5.52
N PRO A 89 12.34 14.48 5.37
CA PRO A 89 12.04 13.66 4.21
C PRO A 89 10.53 13.36 4.15
N PRO A 90 9.87 13.46 2.98
CA PRO A 90 8.47 13.10 2.85
C PRO A 90 8.28 11.62 3.13
N ASN A 91 7.17 11.25 3.76
CA ASN A 91 6.88 9.88 4.15
C ASN A 91 5.78 9.31 3.25
N VAL A 92 6.15 8.39 2.37
CA VAL A 92 5.23 7.72 1.45
C VAL A 92 4.79 6.36 2.02
N LEU A 93 3.49 6.08 1.97
CA LEU A 93 2.90 4.77 2.22
C LEU A 93 2.51 4.12 0.89
N LEU A 94 3.06 2.94 0.60
CA LEU A 94 2.68 2.14 -0.58
C LEU A 94 1.70 1.05 -0.17
N HIS A 95 0.54 0.99 -0.79
CA HIS A 95 -0.39 -0.13 -0.65
C HIS A 95 -0.55 -0.82 -2.01
N LEU A 96 -0.03 -2.04 -2.11
CA LEU A 96 0.11 -2.78 -3.36
C LEU A 96 -0.78 -4.02 -3.32
N PHE A 97 -1.83 -4.01 -4.14
CA PHE A 97 -2.76 -5.15 -4.24
C PHE A 97 -2.26 -6.18 -5.25
N SER A 98 -2.04 -7.41 -4.78
CA SER A 98 -1.58 -8.57 -5.54
C SER A 98 -0.24 -8.35 -6.25
N GLY A 99 0.17 -9.35 -7.05
CA GLY A 99 1.34 -9.23 -7.90
C GLY A 99 1.23 -8.11 -8.96
N CYS A 100 0.01 -7.74 -9.36
CA CYS A 100 -0.21 -6.68 -10.34
C CYS A 100 0.00 -5.28 -9.75
N GLY A 101 -0.53 -5.00 -8.56
CA GLY A 101 -0.24 -3.77 -7.82
C GLY A 101 1.23 -3.67 -7.44
N ALA A 102 1.83 -4.78 -7.00
CA ALA A 102 3.27 -4.86 -6.74
C ALA A 102 4.12 -4.49 -7.96
N ALA A 103 3.74 -4.96 -9.16
CA ALA A 103 4.43 -4.60 -10.40
C ALA A 103 4.35 -3.11 -10.71
N GLN A 104 3.20 -2.47 -10.47
CA GLN A 104 3.01 -1.04 -10.67
C GLN A 104 3.83 -0.22 -9.68
N GLY A 105 3.79 -0.60 -8.40
CA GLY A 105 4.63 0.01 -7.36
C GLY A 105 6.12 -0.09 -7.68
N CYS A 106 6.60 -1.26 -8.14
CA CYS A 106 8.00 -1.42 -8.56
C CYS A 106 8.35 -0.54 -9.76
N ARG A 107 7.45 -0.43 -10.76
CA ARG A 107 7.65 0.49 -11.88
C ARG A 107 7.74 1.94 -11.41
N LEU A 108 6.85 2.37 -10.51
CA LEU A 108 6.89 3.70 -9.91
C LEU A 108 8.23 3.97 -9.22
N LEU A 109 8.69 3.05 -8.35
CA LEU A 109 9.95 3.16 -7.63
C LEU A 109 11.16 3.29 -8.58
N ARG A 110 11.23 2.42 -9.61
CA ARG A 110 12.30 2.48 -10.62
C ARG A 110 12.26 3.80 -11.38
N THR A 111 11.10 4.20 -11.89
CA THR A 111 10.99 5.41 -12.71
C THR A 111 11.25 6.66 -11.89
N TYR A 112 10.80 6.71 -10.63
CA TYR A 112 11.11 7.79 -9.70
C TYR A 112 12.62 7.96 -9.54
N LYS A 113 13.32 6.85 -9.30
CA LYS A 113 14.78 6.87 -9.16
C LYS A 113 15.49 7.28 -10.43
N ILE A 114 15.06 6.77 -11.59
CA ILE A 114 15.64 7.15 -12.88
C ILE A 114 15.47 8.66 -13.12
N ARG A 115 14.31 9.22 -12.76
CA ARG A 115 13.96 10.61 -13.01
C ARG A 115 14.63 11.59 -12.05
N THR A 116 14.64 11.28 -10.75
CA THR A 116 15.13 12.19 -9.69
C THR A 116 16.57 11.90 -9.27
N GLY A 117 17.11 10.74 -9.63
CA GLY A 117 18.38 10.23 -9.12
C GLY A 117 18.32 9.75 -7.67
N GLN A 118 17.18 9.92 -6.98
CA GLN A 118 17.00 9.59 -5.57
C GLN A 118 16.00 8.44 -5.39
N ARG A 119 16.14 7.70 -4.29
CA ARG A 119 15.13 6.69 -3.91
C ARG A 119 13.88 7.38 -3.39
N LEU A 120 12.71 6.79 -3.64
CA LEU A 120 11.47 7.30 -3.08
C LEU A 120 11.48 7.10 -1.55
N PRO A 121 11.20 8.13 -0.74
CA PRO A 121 11.24 8.02 0.72
C PRO A 121 9.98 7.32 1.25
N VAL A 122 9.95 6.01 1.03
CA VAL A 122 8.88 5.12 1.49
C VAL A 122 9.15 4.73 2.94
N LYS A 123 8.18 4.97 3.82
CA LYS A 123 8.24 4.57 5.24
C LYS A 123 7.54 3.23 5.51
N ALA A 124 6.51 2.92 4.72
CA ALA A 124 5.77 1.66 4.86
C ALA A 124 5.28 1.12 3.51
N VAL A 125 5.31 -0.21 3.37
CA VAL A 125 4.79 -0.95 2.21
C VAL A 125 3.81 -2.01 2.70
N VAL A 126 2.54 -1.87 2.35
CA VAL A 126 1.48 -2.86 2.56
C VAL A 126 1.30 -3.65 1.27
N MET A 127 1.44 -4.97 1.35
CA MET A 127 1.23 -5.91 0.25
C MET A 127 -0.01 -6.73 0.55
N ASP A 128 -1.11 -6.42 -0.12
CA ASP A 128 -2.39 -7.03 0.14
C ASP A 128 -2.74 -8.04 -0.96
N SER A 129 -3.16 -9.25 -0.62
CA SER A 129 -3.74 -10.17 -1.59
C SER A 129 -5.03 -9.61 -2.18
N LEU A 130 -5.45 -10.13 -3.34
CA LEU A 130 -6.75 -9.75 -3.90
C LEU A 130 -7.89 -10.10 -2.93
N PRO A 131 -8.97 -9.32 -2.89
CA PRO A 131 -10.24 -9.78 -2.35
C PRO A 131 -10.86 -10.82 -3.30
N ALA A 132 -11.47 -11.87 -2.75
CA ALA A 132 -11.98 -13.01 -3.48
C ALA A 132 -13.04 -12.54 -4.45
N LEU A 133 -12.87 -12.94 -5.70
CA LEU A 133 -13.92 -12.79 -6.69
C LEU A 133 -15.06 -13.73 -6.28
N ARG A 134 -16.19 -13.19 -5.79
CA ARG A 134 -17.39 -14.00 -5.57
C ARG A 134 -17.91 -14.46 -6.91
N VAL A 135 -17.67 -15.74 -7.23
CA VAL A 135 -18.38 -16.40 -8.32
C VAL A 135 -19.82 -16.67 -7.86
N PRO A 136 -20.83 -16.34 -8.68
CA PRO A 136 -22.22 -16.63 -8.32
C PRO A 136 -22.42 -18.14 -8.16
N THR A 137 -23.24 -18.54 -7.18
CA THR A 137 -23.54 -19.95 -6.89
C THR A 137 -24.18 -20.63 -8.09
N ILE A 138 -23.82 -21.89 -8.37
CA ILE A 138 -24.28 -22.69 -9.52
C ILE A 138 -25.82 -22.70 -9.65
N HIS A 139 -26.52 -22.69 -8.51
CA HIS A 139 -27.98 -22.68 -8.46
C HIS A 139 -28.61 -21.39 -9.03
N SER A 140 -27.99 -20.24 -8.80
CA SER A 140 -28.41 -18.94 -9.34
C SER A 140 -28.11 -18.78 -10.84
N ILE A 141 -27.12 -19.51 -11.37
CA ILE A 141 -26.73 -19.47 -12.79
C ILE A 141 -27.77 -20.19 -13.66
N MET A 142 -28.37 -21.28 -13.17
CA MET A 142 -29.35 -22.08 -13.93
C MET A 142 -30.75 -21.43 -14.03
N ALA A 143 -31.00 -20.33 -13.31
CA ALA A 143 -32.29 -19.65 -13.29
C ALA A 143 -32.55 -18.76 -14.52
N SER A 144 -31.51 -18.42 -15.30
CA SER A 144 -31.65 -17.57 -16.49
C SER A 144 -30.66 -17.97 -17.60
N PRO A 145 -31.11 -18.12 -18.86
CA PRO A 145 -30.23 -18.46 -19.98
C PRO A 145 -29.15 -17.39 -20.21
N TYR A 146 -29.40 -16.13 -19.83
CA TYR A 146 -28.41 -15.05 -19.89
C TYR A 146 -27.26 -15.26 -18.89
N LEU A 147 -27.55 -15.75 -17.68
CA LEU A 147 -26.53 -16.05 -16.66
C LEU A 147 -25.70 -17.26 -17.04
N VAL A 148 -26.29 -18.27 -17.68
CA VAL A 148 -25.56 -19.42 -18.25
C VAL A 148 -24.58 -18.96 -19.32
N LEU A 149 -25.01 -18.08 -20.24
CA LEU A 149 -24.15 -17.55 -21.28
C LEU A 149 -23.01 -16.68 -20.70
N SER A 150 -23.32 -15.84 -19.70
CA SER A 150 -22.32 -15.06 -18.98
C SER A 150 -21.32 -15.97 -18.27
N PHE A 151 -21.78 -17.03 -17.62
CA PHE A 151 -20.90 -17.99 -16.94
C PHE A 151 -19.99 -18.72 -17.93
N LEU A 152 -20.53 -19.18 -19.06
CA LEU A 152 -19.75 -19.83 -20.11
C LEU A 152 -18.71 -18.87 -20.70
N TYR A 153 -19.08 -17.61 -20.92
CA TYR A 153 -18.15 -16.56 -21.34
C TYR A 153 -17.04 -16.37 -20.30
N THR A 154 -17.38 -16.19 -19.02
CA THR A 154 -16.38 -16.06 -17.94
C THR A 154 -15.45 -17.28 -17.86
N LEU A 155 -16.00 -18.50 -17.99
CA LEU A 155 -15.22 -19.73 -17.98
C LEU A 155 -14.27 -19.82 -19.18
N LEU A 156 -14.73 -19.50 -20.39
CA LEU A 156 -13.92 -19.49 -21.60
C LEU A 156 -12.83 -18.41 -21.51
N THR A 157 -13.16 -17.21 -21.05
CA THR A 157 -12.19 -16.14 -20.79
C THR A 157 -11.17 -16.56 -19.75
N MET A 158 -11.58 -17.21 -18.66
CA MET A 158 -10.67 -17.71 -17.63
C MET A 158 -9.73 -18.78 -18.16
N MET A 159 -10.24 -19.73 -18.97
CA MET A 159 -9.43 -20.75 -19.65
C MET A 159 -8.42 -20.11 -20.62
N PHE A 160 -8.85 -19.12 -21.40
CA PHE A 160 -7.99 -18.38 -22.33
C PHE A 160 -6.89 -17.61 -21.59
N VAL A 161 -7.23 -16.90 -20.50
CA VAL A 161 -6.26 -16.22 -19.64
C VAL A 161 -5.28 -17.21 -19.02
N ARG A 162 -5.76 -18.36 -18.52
CA ARG A 162 -4.91 -19.45 -17.99
C ARG A 162 -3.96 -19.99 -19.06
N MET A 163 -4.44 -20.20 -20.29
CA MET A 163 -3.64 -20.68 -21.42
C MET A 163 -2.54 -19.67 -21.80
N ILE A 164 -2.89 -18.38 -21.94
CA ILE A 164 -1.89 -17.31 -22.15
C ILE A 164 -0.90 -17.25 -20.99
N ALA A 165 -1.36 -17.38 -19.75
CA ALA A 165 -0.48 -17.37 -18.58
C ALA A 165 0.48 -18.56 -18.56
N THR A 166 0.05 -19.76 -18.99
CA THR A 166 0.93 -20.93 -19.12
C THR A 166 1.95 -20.76 -20.24
N LEU A 167 1.56 -20.19 -21.39
CA LEU A 167 2.48 -19.92 -22.50
C LEU A 167 3.53 -18.86 -22.11
N ASN A 168 3.14 -17.89 -21.28
CA ASN A 168 4.02 -16.82 -20.78
C ASN A 168 4.58 -17.12 -19.39
N TYR A 169 4.53 -18.37 -18.93
CA TYR A 169 4.87 -18.74 -17.56
C TYR A 169 6.26 -18.23 -17.14
N PHE A 170 7.26 -18.43 -18.01
CA PHE A 170 8.63 -17.96 -17.75
C PHE A 170 8.71 -16.44 -17.61
N HIS A 171 8.00 -15.68 -18.45
CA HIS A 171 7.97 -14.22 -18.37
C HIS A 171 7.26 -13.72 -17.10
N PHE A 172 6.15 -14.36 -16.71
CA PHE A 172 5.43 -14.01 -15.49
C PHE A 172 6.25 -14.32 -14.23
N GLU A 173 6.92 -15.48 -14.21
CA GLU A 173 7.78 -15.89 -13.10
C GLU A 173 8.99 -14.95 -12.95
N GLN A 174 9.64 -14.60 -14.06
CA GLN A 174 10.74 -13.63 -14.05
C GLN A 174 10.29 -12.26 -13.53
N ARG A 175 9.11 -11.77 -13.95
CA ARG A 175 8.55 -10.51 -13.45
C ARG A 175 8.23 -10.55 -11.96
N ARG A 176 7.65 -11.65 -11.46
CA ARG A 176 7.37 -11.83 -10.02
C ARG A 176 8.65 -11.81 -9.20
N ARG A 177 9.68 -12.53 -9.65
CA ARG A 177 11.01 -12.54 -9.01
C ARG A 177 11.62 -11.15 -9.00
N GLN A 178 11.56 -10.44 -10.13
CA GLN A 178 12.07 -9.07 -10.22
C GLN A 178 11.33 -8.13 -9.25
N ASN A 179 10.00 -8.20 -9.19
CA ASN A 179 9.23 -7.37 -8.26
C ASN A 179 9.59 -7.67 -6.80
N ARG A 180 9.78 -8.95 -6.44
CA ARG A 180 10.24 -9.32 -5.11
C ARG A 180 11.64 -8.78 -4.83
N HIS A 181 12.54 -8.83 -5.82
CA HIS A 181 13.87 -8.27 -5.67
C HIS A 181 13.81 -6.76 -5.45
N ASP A 182 13.02 -6.04 -6.24
CA ASP A 182 12.86 -4.60 -6.16
C ASP A 182 12.29 -4.11 -4.83
N LEU A 183 11.24 -4.76 -4.33
CA LEU A 183 10.63 -4.42 -3.03
C LEU A 183 11.59 -4.70 -1.85
N ASN A 184 12.63 -5.49 -2.07
CA ASN A 184 13.68 -5.76 -1.09
C ASN A 184 15.01 -5.06 -1.44
N ASN A 185 15.02 -4.19 -2.45
CA ASN A 185 16.23 -3.54 -2.88
C ASN A 185 16.44 -2.22 -2.09
N PRO A 186 17.51 -2.10 -1.27
CA PRO A 186 17.78 -0.90 -0.46
C PRO A 186 18.05 0.35 -1.32
N PHE A 187 18.34 0.15 -2.61
CA PHE A 187 18.55 1.19 -3.58
C PHE A 187 17.24 1.77 -4.17
N LEU A 188 16.10 1.11 -3.99
CA LEU A 188 14.78 1.55 -4.43
C LEU A 188 13.89 1.94 -3.25
N ILE A 189 13.96 1.16 -2.17
CA ILE A 189 13.20 1.37 -0.95
C ILE A 189 14.19 1.61 0.20
N PRO A 190 13.95 2.59 1.08
CA PRO A 190 14.76 2.77 2.28
C PRO A 190 14.79 1.49 3.16
N PRO A 191 15.94 1.13 3.77
CA PRO A 191 16.05 -0.09 4.57
C PRO A 191 15.19 -0.04 5.85
N ASP A 192 14.89 1.15 6.34
CA ASP A 192 14.01 1.43 7.47
C ASP A 192 12.51 1.30 7.14
N ALA A 193 12.16 1.07 5.87
CA ALA A 193 10.78 0.92 5.45
C ALA A 193 10.16 -0.37 6.01
N ARG A 194 9.07 -0.22 6.77
CA ARG A 194 8.32 -1.37 7.31
C ARG A 194 7.51 -2.04 6.20
N LYS A 195 7.41 -3.37 6.25
CA LYS A 195 6.67 -4.15 5.26
C LYS A 195 5.55 -4.90 5.94
N CYS A 196 4.36 -4.85 5.36
CA CYS A 196 3.20 -5.59 5.81
C CYS A 196 2.70 -6.49 4.69
N TYR A 197 2.28 -7.71 5.02
CA TYR A 197 1.63 -8.64 4.11
C TYR A 197 0.23 -8.97 4.63
N ILE A 198 -0.78 -8.90 3.78
CA ILE A 198 -2.15 -9.25 4.11
C ILE A 198 -2.58 -10.39 3.18
N PHE A 199 -3.02 -11.51 3.75
CA PHE A 199 -3.39 -12.72 3.03
C PHE A 199 -4.88 -13.05 3.20
N GLU A 200 -5.55 -13.30 2.10
CA GLU A 200 -6.97 -13.68 2.06
C GLU A 200 -7.20 -15.12 2.50
N GLU A 201 -6.38 -16.08 2.05
CA GLU A 201 -6.62 -17.52 2.31
C GLU A 201 -6.63 -17.89 3.80
N ARG A 202 -6.02 -17.04 4.64
CA ARG A 202 -5.96 -17.24 6.07
C ARG A 202 -6.53 -16.06 6.85
N ASP A 203 -7.01 -15.03 6.13
CA ASP A 203 -7.42 -13.76 6.71
C ASP A 203 -6.27 -13.07 7.51
N LEU A 204 -5.00 -13.42 7.29
CA LEU A 204 -3.85 -13.07 8.16
C LEU A 204 -3.11 -11.80 7.74
N MET A 205 -2.60 -11.06 8.73
CA MET A 205 -1.71 -9.91 8.55
C MET A 205 -0.32 -10.17 9.15
N PHE A 206 0.75 -9.77 8.47
CA PHE A 206 2.13 -9.92 8.96
C PHE A 206 2.89 -8.62 8.81
N SER A 207 3.59 -8.15 9.84
CA SER A 207 4.50 -7.01 9.76
C SER A 207 5.96 -7.48 9.86
N TRP A 208 6.85 -6.85 9.10
CA TRP A 208 8.29 -7.08 9.09
C TRP A 208 9.02 -5.77 9.34
N HIS A 209 9.98 -5.81 10.26
CA HIS A 209 10.99 -4.78 10.45
C HIS A 209 12.36 -5.37 10.17
N ASP A 210 13.15 -4.73 9.30
CA ASP A 210 14.52 -5.14 9.00
C ASP A 210 15.46 -4.50 10.03
N SER A 211 15.36 -4.92 11.29
CA SER A 211 16.37 -4.58 12.29
C SER A 211 17.61 -5.44 12.01
N THR A 212 18.66 -4.76 11.57
CA THR A 212 19.99 -5.28 11.26
C THR A 212 20.45 -6.42 12.16
N GLN A 213 20.86 -7.52 11.52
CA GLN A 213 22.01 -8.39 11.84
C GLN A 213 22.06 -8.99 13.27
N ASP A 214 22.10 -10.33 13.32
CA ASP A 214 22.48 -11.18 14.48
C ASP A 214 21.41 -11.82 15.36
N GLN A 215 20.22 -12.13 14.82
CA GLN A 215 19.40 -13.22 15.37
C GLN A 215 18.88 -14.12 14.26
N ALA A 216 19.69 -15.12 13.93
CA ALA A 216 19.17 -16.36 13.40
C ALA A 216 18.23 -16.97 14.46
N ASP A 217 17.01 -17.28 14.05
CA ASP A 217 16.11 -18.27 14.66
C ASP A 217 15.12 -17.88 15.78
N GLU A 218 14.86 -16.60 16.10
CA GLU A 218 13.73 -16.23 16.97
C GLU A 218 12.80 -15.18 16.34
N GLU A 219 11.58 -15.63 15.99
CA GLU A 219 10.36 -14.85 15.81
C GLU A 219 10.45 -13.56 14.98
N CYS A 220 10.30 -13.70 13.65
CA CYS A 220 9.56 -12.67 12.91
C CYS A 220 8.20 -12.53 13.61
N ILE A 221 7.90 -11.38 14.23
CA ILE A 221 6.68 -11.16 15.01
C ILE A 221 5.47 -11.51 14.13
N ARG A 222 4.88 -12.68 14.37
CA ARG A 222 3.70 -13.18 13.67
C ARG A 222 2.48 -12.80 14.48
N ASP A 223 1.87 -11.68 14.13
CA ASP A 223 0.51 -11.40 14.58
C ASP A 223 -0.46 -12.19 13.70
N ASP A 224 -0.63 -13.48 14.01
CA ASP A 224 -1.55 -14.38 13.30
C ASP A 224 -3.01 -13.97 13.56
N ILE A 225 -3.48 -12.90 12.89
CA ILE A 225 -4.79 -12.28 13.13
C ILE A 225 -5.66 -12.46 11.90
N SER A 226 -6.78 -13.19 12.04
CA SER A 226 -7.79 -13.33 10.99
C SER A 226 -8.72 -12.10 10.90
N VAL A 227 -8.80 -11.47 9.72
CA VAL A 227 -9.63 -10.31 9.40
C VAL A 227 -10.48 -10.52 8.13
N LYS A 228 -11.80 -10.62 8.29
CA LYS A 228 -12.74 -10.68 7.17
C LYS A 228 -12.96 -9.32 6.53
N ARG A 229 -12.75 -9.24 5.22
CA ARG A 229 -12.84 -7.98 4.44
C ARG A 229 -14.27 -7.53 4.11
N THR A 230 -15.27 -8.39 4.29
CA THR A 230 -16.61 -8.24 3.69
C THR A 230 -17.77 -8.03 4.66
N SER A 231 -17.52 -7.92 5.95
CA SER A 231 -18.63 -7.70 6.89
C SER A 231 -18.83 -6.19 7.05
N ILE A 232 -19.96 -5.69 6.57
CA ILE A 232 -20.52 -4.39 6.95
C ILE A 232 -21.79 -4.75 7.73
N ASP A 233 -21.99 -4.16 8.91
CA ASP A 233 -23.20 -4.40 9.71
C ASP A 233 -24.45 -3.97 8.91
N GLU A 234 -25.65 -4.50 9.23
CA GLU A 234 -26.92 -4.17 8.56
C GLU A 234 -27.21 -2.65 8.54
N LYS A 235 -26.53 -1.89 9.41
CA LYS A 235 -26.59 -0.43 9.54
C LYS A 235 -25.53 0.33 8.75
N GLY A 236 -24.76 -0.33 7.88
CA GLY A 236 -23.71 0.32 7.07
C GLY A 236 -22.44 0.69 7.84
N ARG A 237 -22.25 0.17 9.06
CA ARG A 237 -21.05 0.43 9.88
C ARG A 237 -19.97 -0.60 9.55
N LEU A 238 -18.72 -0.15 9.54
CA LEU A 238 -17.56 -1.05 9.52
C LEU A 238 -17.72 -2.07 10.64
N THR A 239 -17.63 -3.35 10.34
CA THR A 239 -17.61 -4.36 11.40
C THR A 239 -16.30 -4.31 12.17
N GLY A 240 -16.27 -4.99 13.32
CA GLY A 240 -15.04 -5.13 14.09
C GLY A 240 -13.88 -5.70 13.28
N ASP A 241 -14.13 -6.52 12.26
CA ASP A 241 -13.11 -7.06 11.37
C ASP A 241 -12.52 -5.94 10.48
N GLN A 242 -13.35 -5.10 9.86
CA GLN A 242 -12.87 -3.98 9.05
C GLN A 242 -12.13 -2.95 9.89
N THR A 243 -12.58 -2.64 11.10
CA THR A 243 -11.82 -1.78 12.01
C THR A 243 -10.43 -2.35 12.29
N ARG A 244 -10.32 -3.67 12.54
CA ARG A 244 -9.03 -4.34 12.77
C ARG A 244 -8.11 -4.26 11.55
N TYR A 245 -8.63 -4.42 10.34
CA TYR A 245 -7.86 -4.25 9.10
C TYR A 245 -7.20 -2.87 9.04
N TRP A 246 -7.99 -1.82 9.25
CA TRP A 246 -7.51 -0.43 9.18
C TRP A 246 -6.56 -0.09 10.34
N THR A 247 -6.85 -0.59 11.55
CA THR A 247 -5.93 -0.46 12.71
C THR A 247 -4.60 -1.17 12.44
N GLY A 248 -4.60 -2.33 11.80
CA GLY A 248 -3.36 -3.01 11.42
C GLY A 248 -2.49 -2.14 10.49
N ILE A 249 -3.10 -1.54 9.47
CA ILE A 249 -2.41 -0.63 8.55
C ILE A 249 -1.84 0.58 9.29
N ASP A 250 -2.62 1.16 10.21
CA ASP A 250 -2.17 2.27 11.06
C ASP A 250 -1.00 1.88 11.97
N ASN A 251 -1.05 0.69 12.58
CA ASN A 251 0.04 0.16 13.40
C ASN A 251 1.34 -0.02 12.61
N VAL A 252 1.26 -0.53 11.38
CA VAL A 252 2.43 -0.63 10.48
C VAL A 252 3.02 0.74 10.16
N TRP A 253 2.20 1.78 10.12
CA TRP A 253 2.64 3.15 9.88
C TRP A 253 3.19 3.86 11.13
N ASN A 254 2.66 3.57 12.31
CA ASN A 254 3.11 4.18 13.55
C ASN A 254 4.31 3.44 14.14
N GLY A 255 4.48 2.15 13.81
CA GLY A 255 5.49 1.29 14.43
C GLY A 255 5.11 0.85 15.84
N SER A 256 3.85 1.03 16.21
CA SER A 256 3.24 0.46 17.40
C SER A 256 2.91 -1.00 17.11
N THR A 257 3.76 -1.89 17.60
CA THR A 257 3.42 -3.31 17.87
C THR A 257 2.52 -3.39 19.08
#